data_AF-A0A4Y2N7Z1-F1
#
_entry.id   AF-A0A4Y2N7Z1-F1
#
_cell.length_a   1.000
_cell.length_b   1.000
_cell.length_c   1.000
_cell.angle_alpha   90.00
_cell.angle_beta   90.00
_cell.angle_gamma   90.00
#
_symmetry.space_group_name_H-M   'P 1'
#
loop_
_entity.id
_entity.type
_entity.pdbx_description
1 polymer ?
#
loop_
_entity_poly.entity_id
_entity_poly.type
_entity_poly.pdbx_seq_one_letter_code
_entity_poly.pdbx_strand_id
1 'polypeptide(L)'
;MLDKQSLCRYMGDLISGNDSKVSRTAIETLLTIHRNILYNEKDVHFRAINPDNPNFNEKVWSVVPARMFMKKCGWVPAHNRIFFNSDEALVDIIEILLQYR
;
A
#
# COMPACT_ATOMS: atom_id res chain seq x y z
N MET A 1 15.65 -3.93 6.53
CA MET A 1 16.01 -3.09 5.37
C MET A 1 14.95 -3.26 4.29
N LEU A 2 14.40 -2.15 3.81
CA LEU A 2 13.36 -2.15 2.76
C LEU A 2 13.93 -2.67 1.44
N ASP A 3 13.32 -3.70 0.87
CA ASP A 3 13.71 -4.25 -0.43
C ASP A 3 13.04 -3.43 -1.55
N LYS A 4 13.68 -2.31 -1.90
CA LYS A 4 13.20 -1.35 -2.90
C LYS A 4 13.01 -2.00 -4.28
N GLN A 5 13.84 -2.96 -4.66
CA GLN A 5 13.75 -3.62 -5.97
C GLN A 5 12.46 -4.42 -6.11
N SER A 6 12.08 -5.18 -5.08
CA SER A 6 10.79 -5.88 -5.07
C SER A 6 9.60 -4.91 -5.12
N LEU A 7 9.67 -3.78 -4.41
CA LEU A 7 8.60 -2.78 -4.43
C LEU A 7 8.42 -2.15 -5.81
N CYS A 8 9.51 -1.72 -6.46
CA CYS A 8 9.47 -1.19 -7.82
C CYS A 8 8.95 -2.24 -8.82
N ARG A 9 9.29 -3.51 -8.64
CA ARG A 9 8.75 -4.60 -9.45
C ARG A 9 7.23 -4.69 -9.33
N TYR A 10 6.67 -4.70 -8.10
CA TYR A 10 5.22 -4.75 -7.93
C TYR A 10 4.50 -3.53 -8.51
N MET A 11 5.11 -2.35 -8.48
CA MET A 11 4.58 -1.16 -9.12
C MET A 11 4.63 -1.26 -10.65
N GLY A 12 5.69 -1.82 -11.21
CA GLY A 12 5.77 -2.14 -12.64
C GLY A 12 4.72 -3.16 -13.07
N ASP A 13 4.52 -4.21 -12.29
CA ASP A 13 3.48 -5.23 -12.53
C ASP A 13 2.06 -4.63 -12.42
N LEU A 14 1.85 -3.68 -11.49
CA LEU A 14 0.58 -2.97 -11.35
C LEU A 14 0.25 -2.20 -12.62
N ILE A 15 1.19 -1.39 -13.13
CA ILE A 15 0.99 -0.49 -14.27
C ILE A 15 0.89 -1.26 -15.59
N SER A 16 1.70 -2.31 -15.76
CA SER A 16 1.69 -3.11 -16.99
C SER A 16 0.53 -4.10 -17.06
N GLY A 17 0.03 -4.56 -15.91
CA GLY A 17 -1.02 -5.59 -15.82
C GLY A 17 -2.45 -5.08 -15.68
N ASN A 18 -2.67 -3.76 -15.57
CA ASN A 18 -3.99 -3.18 -15.35
C ASN A 18 -4.19 -1.93 -16.22
N ASP A 19 -5.44 -1.51 -16.43
CA ASP A 19 -5.70 -0.23 -17.08
C ASP A 19 -5.21 0.95 -16.22
N SER A 20 -5.07 2.11 -16.87
CA SER A 20 -4.51 3.31 -16.25
C SER A 20 -5.38 3.85 -15.10
N LYS A 21 -6.69 3.62 -15.12
CA LYS A 21 -7.60 4.06 -14.06
C LYS A 21 -7.45 3.18 -12.83
N VAL A 22 -7.39 1.86 -12.99
CA VAL A 22 -7.16 0.92 -11.89
C VAL A 22 -5.80 1.18 -11.25
N SER A 23 -4.75 1.29 -12.07
CA SER A 23 -3.39 1.56 -11.60
C SER A 23 -3.31 2.85 -10.81
N ARG A 24 -3.78 3.98 -11.37
CA ARG A 24 -3.78 5.28 -10.67
C ARG A 24 -4.58 5.22 -9.37
N THR A 25 -5.75 4.58 -9.39
CA THR A 25 -6.61 4.48 -8.20
C THR A 25 -5.92 3.71 -7.07
N ALA A 26 -5.25 2.60 -7.39
CA ALA A 26 -4.49 1.83 -6.42
C ALA A 26 -3.33 2.64 -5.82
N ILE A 27 -2.55 3.34 -6.66
CA ILE A 27 -1.40 4.14 -6.25
C ILE A 27 -1.83 5.30 -5.33
N GLU A 28 -2.87 6.04 -5.71
CA GLU A 28 -3.40 7.14 -4.89
C GLU A 28 -3.97 6.64 -3.55
N THR A 29 -4.60 5.47 -3.55
CA THR A 29 -5.11 4.85 -2.32
C THR A 29 -3.96 4.42 -1.41
N LEU A 30 -2.92 3.80 -1.95
CA LEU A 30 -1.71 3.44 -1.22
C LEU A 30 -1.00 4.68 -0.67
N LEU A 31 -0.86 5.75 -1.44
CA LEU A 31 -0.30 7.04 -0.98
C LEU A 31 -1.09 7.59 0.19
N THR A 32 -2.42 7.62 0.08
CA THR A 32 -3.32 8.12 1.12
C THR A 32 -3.14 7.34 2.41
N ILE A 33 -3.11 6.00 2.34
CA ILE A 33 -2.94 5.13 3.50
C ILE A 33 -1.61 5.42 4.22
N HIS A 34 -0.49 5.45 3.50
CA HIS A 34 0.83 5.67 4.11
C HIS A 34 1.01 7.11 4.62
N ARG A 35 0.48 8.11 3.92
CA ARG A 35 0.49 9.51 4.39
C ARG A 35 -0.35 9.69 5.64
N ASN A 36 -1.49 9.04 5.75
CA ASN A 36 -2.31 9.13 6.96
C ASN A 36 -1.55 8.63 8.19
N ILE A 37 -0.76 7.56 8.05
CA ILE A 37 0.13 7.08 9.12
C ILE A 37 1.21 8.12 9.42
N LEU A 38 1.87 8.67 8.39
CA LEU A 38 2.95 9.65 8.57
C LEU A 38 2.47 10.93 9.26
N TYR A 39 1.29 11.43 8.90
CA TYR A 39 0.75 12.66 9.50
C TYR A 39 0.05 12.44 10.84
N ASN A 40 -0.26 11.18 11.20
CA ASN A 40 -0.99 10.83 12.42
C ASN A 40 -0.30 9.64 13.14
N GLU A 41 1.01 9.72 13.36
CA GLU A 41 1.85 8.59 13.80
C GLU A 41 1.35 7.89 15.07
N LYS A 42 0.72 8.65 15.97
CA LYS A 42 0.20 8.19 17.27
C LYS A 42 -1.21 7.58 17.19
N ASP A 43 -1.92 7.77 16.08
CA ASP A 43 -3.25 7.22 15.90
C ASP A 43 -3.18 5.82 15.28
N VAL A 44 -3.44 4.83 16.13
CA VAL A 44 -3.40 3.41 15.78
C VAL A 44 -4.47 3.02 14.75
N HIS A 45 -5.51 3.82 14.55
CA HIS A 45 -6.59 3.51 13.61
C HIS A 45 -6.09 3.55 12.16
N PHE A 46 -5.13 4.41 11.82
CA PHE A 46 -4.55 4.47 10.48
C PHE A 46 -3.61 3.29 10.16
N ARG A 47 -3.17 2.57 11.20
CA ARG A 47 -2.30 1.40 11.07
C ARG A 47 -3.07 0.10 10.94
N ALA A 48 -4.40 0.13 10.89
CA ALA A 48 -5.24 -1.06 10.84
C ALA A 48 -6.38 -0.91 9.81
N ILE A 49 -6.42 -1.77 8.80
CA ILE A 49 -7.44 -1.72 7.74
C ILE A 49 -8.25 -3.03 7.73
N ASN A 50 -9.55 -2.93 7.44
CA ASN A 50 -10.37 -4.10 7.16
C ASN A 50 -10.23 -4.47 5.67
N PRO A 51 -9.65 -5.64 5.32
CA PRO A 51 -9.48 -6.06 3.93
C PRO A 51 -10.82 -6.30 3.20
N ASP A 52 -11.92 -6.50 3.94
CA ASP A 52 -13.26 -6.72 3.39
C ASP A 52 -14.04 -5.42 3.21
N ASN A 53 -13.48 -4.26 3.60
CA ASN A 53 -14.07 -2.97 3.26
C ASN A 53 -14.17 -2.85 1.73
N PRO A 54 -15.38 -2.74 1.12
CA PRO A 54 -15.52 -2.87 -0.33
C PRO A 54 -14.67 -1.86 -1.11
N ASN A 55 -14.61 -0.62 -0.61
CA ASN A 55 -13.86 0.45 -1.25
C ASN A 55 -12.34 0.21 -1.20
N PHE A 56 -11.79 -0.24 -0.08
CA PHE A 56 -10.38 -0.63 -0.01
C PHE A 56 -10.10 -1.92 -0.78
N ASN A 57 -11.01 -2.89 -0.72
CA ASN A 57 -10.88 -4.17 -1.36
C ASN A 57 -10.75 -4.01 -2.87
N GLU A 58 -11.72 -3.33 -3.49
CA GLU A 58 -11.75 -3.08 -4.93
C GLU A 58 -10.52 -2.30 -5.41
N LYS A 59 -10.08 -1.30 -4.64
CA LYS A 59 -9.01 -0.38 -5.06
C LYS A 59 -7.61 -0.93 -4.87
N VAL A 60 -7.41 -1.82 -3.88
CA VAL A 60 -6.06 -2.26 -3.48
C VAL A 60 -6.03 -3.75 -3.18
N TRP A 61 -6.91 -4.25 -2.31
CA TRP A 61 -6.73 -5.61 -1.78
C TRP A 61 -6.99 -6.71 -2.80
N SER A 62 -7.93 -6.54 -3.72
CA SER A 62 -8.21 -7.48 -4.80
C SER A 62 -7.18 -7.39 -5.94
N VAL A 63 -6.52 -6.25 -6.08
CA VAL A 63 -5.48 -6.01 -7.09
C VAL A 63 -4.16 -6.64 -6.66
N VAL A 64 -3.81 -7.78 -7.27
CA VAL A 64 -2.70 -8.64 -6.82
C VAL A 64 -1.38 -7.87 -6.65
N PRO A 65 -0.88 -7.08 -7.63
CA PRO A 65 0.39 -6.35 -7.46
C PRO A 65 0.33 -5.33 -6.33
N ALA A 66 -0.79 -4.60 -6.17
CA ALA A 66 -0.97 -3.61 -5.11
C ALA A 66 -1.00 -4.26 -3.71
N ARG A 67 -1.69 -5.40 -3.57
CA ARG A 67 -1.69 -6.19 -2.33
C ARG A 67 -0.29 -6.71 -1.99
N MET A 68 0.45 -7.19 -2.99
CA MET A 68 1.82 -7.70 -2.78
C MET A 68 2.80 -6.60 -2.40
N PHE A 69 2.69 -5.42 -3.04
CA PHE A 69 3.40 -4.21 -2.63
C PHE A 69 3.12 -3.89 -1.16
N MET A 70 1.84 -3.81 -0.78
CA MET A 70 1.42 -3.48 0.58
C MET A 70 1.98 -4.47 1.61
N LYS A 71 1.91 -5.78 1.35
CA LYS A 71 2.52 -6.79 2.23
C LYS A 71 4.03 -6.59 2.38
N LYS A 72 4.72 -6.29 1.27
CA LYS A 72 6.16 -6.07 1.26
C LYS A 72 6.59 -4.78 1.99
N CYS A 73 5.70 -3.80 2.07
CA CYS A 73 5.88 -2.58 2.87
C CYS A 73 5.76 -2.79 4.39
N GLY A 74 5.34 -3.97 4.87
CA GLY A 74 5.13 -4.24 6.29
C GLY A 74 3.68 -4.27 6.73
N TRP A 75 2.73 -4.44 5.80
CA TRP A 75 1.35 -4.74 6.16
C TRP A 75 1.16 -6.24 6.35
N VAL A 76 0.81 -6.63 7.58
CA VAL A 76 0.65 -8.04 7.97
C VAL A 76 -0.82 -8.35 8.22
N PRO A 77 -1.40 -9.35 7.53
CA PRO A 77 -2.73 -9.86 7.87
C PRO A 77 -2.72 -10.55 9.24
N ALA A 78 -3.66 -10.19 10.10
CA ALA A 78 -3.91 -10.87 11.36
C ALA A 78 -5.41 -10.86 11.68
N HIS A 79 -5.97 -12.05 11.93
CA HIS A 79 -7.41 -12.25 12.10
C HIS A 79 -8.17 -11.70 10.88
N ASN A 80 -9.01 -10.67 11.09
CA ASN A 80 -9.87 -10.04 10.09
C ASN A 80 -9.40 -8.63 9.71
N ARG A 81 -8.13 -8.29 9.98
CA ARG A 81 -7.56 -6.98 9.66
C ARG A 81 -6.14 -7.13 9.11
N ILE A 82 -5.65 -6.06 8.50
CA ILE A 82 -4.25 -5.91 8.11
C ILE A 82 -3.64 -4.77 8.90
N PHE A 83 -2.44 -4.98 9.43
CA PHE A 83 -1.77 -4.04 10.33
C PHE A 83 -0.42 -3.60 9.77
N PHE A 84 -0.10 -2.31 9.89
CA PHE A 84 1.19 -1.77 9.52
C PHE A 84 2.17 -1.83 10.70
N ASN A 85 3.29 -2.54 10.53
CA ASN A 85 4.26 -2.80 11.61
C ASN A 85 5.66 -2.22 11.36
N SER A 86 5.84 -1.37 10.35
CA SER A 86 7.17 -0.94 9.89
C SER A 86 7.30 0.57 9.72
N ASP A 87 7.68 1.29 10.78
CA ASP A 87 7.85 2.75 10.72
C ASP A 87 9.13 3.18 10.00
N GLU A 88 10.18 2.37 10.05
CA GLU A 88 11.52 2.71 9.53
C GLU A 88 11.56 3.01 8.03
N ALA A 89 10.54 2.58 7.27
CA ALA A 89 10.51 2.66 5.81
C ALA A 89 9.39 3.56 5.26
N LEU A 90 8.62 4.24 6.11
CA LEU A 90 7.40 4.91 5.68
C LEU A 90 7.65 6.02 4.63
N VAL A 91 8.70 6.81 4.81
CA VAL A 91 9.09 7.87 3.87
C VAL A 91 9.55 7.28 2.54
N ASP A 92 10.42 6.27 2.58
CA ASP A 92 10.90 5.55 1.37
C ASP A 92 9.73 4.97 0.56
N ILE A 93 8.72 4.39 1.23
CA ILE A 93 7.53 3.83 0.59
C ILE A 93 6.75 4.93 -0.14
N ILE A 94 6.56 6.09 0.51
CA ILE A 94 5.86 7.23 -0.09
C ILE A 94 6.63 7.77 -1.30
N GLU A 95 7.96 7.87 -1.21
CA GLU A 95 8.81 8.29 -2.33
C GLU A 95 8.72 7.35 -3.53
N ILE A 96 8.72 6.03 -3.30
CA ILE A 96 8.51 5.04 -4.36
C ILE A 96 7.15 5.26 -5.02
N LEU A 97 6.08 5.35 -4.24
CA LEU A 97 4.73 5.53 -4.79
C LEU A 97 4.59 6.83 -5.61
N LEU A 98 5.29 7.91 -5.22
CA LEU A 98 5.29 9.17 -5.96
C LEU A 98 5.96 9.09 -7.34
N GLN A 99 6.92 8.17 -7.53
CA GLN A 99 7.58 7.97 -8.84
C GLN A 99 6.64 7.34 -9.88
N TYR A 100 5.56 6.70 -9.44
CA TYR A 100 4.63 5.93 -10.28
C TYR A 100 3.23 6.56 -10.40
N ARG A 101 3.02 7.71 -9.75
CA ARG A 101 1.75 8.45 -9.76
C ARG A 101 1.44 9.03 -11.15
#